data_AF-A0A2K3M0B6-F1
#
_entry.id   AF-A0A2K3M0B6-F1
#
_cell.length_a   1.000
_cell.length_b   1.000
_cell.length_c   1.000
_cell.angle_alpha   90.00
_cell.angle_beta   90.00
_cell.angle_gamma   90.00
#
_symmetry.space_group_name_H-M   'P 1'
#
loop_
_entity.id
_entity.type
_entity.pdbx_description
1 polymer ?
#
loop_
_entity_poly.entity_id
_entity_poly.type
_entity_poly.pdbx_seq_one_letter_code
_entity_poly.pdbx_strand_id
1 'polypeptide(L)'
;MRTSSLLLVSTILIVTLTSYCCNSLPLSTQKRWIIDDATGQRVKLTCAHWVAHVKPMLVEGLDKLPIKDIATQIANSGFNCVRLSYATYMFTRYANNTIRDTFYSLDIPEDVVSAIEKHNPLILNMTHVQAYEAAIDALGEKGVMVLIDNHVSKPKWCCDNKDQNGFFGDRHFHPHEWLQGLAFIAKHFKGKSN
;
A
#
# COMPACT_ATOMS: atom_id res chain seq x y z
N MET A 1 -30.03 -62.98 -27.71
CA MET A 1 -30.67 -61.98 -26.84
C MET A 1 -29.58 -61.06 -26.31
N ARG A 2 -29.67 -59.77 -26.65
CA ARG A 2 -28.75 -58.68 -26.26
C ARG A 2 -29.07 -58.21 -24.83
N THR A 3 -28.06 -57.81 -24.07
CA THR A 3 -28.03 -56.63 -23.15
C THR A 3 -26.63 -56.58 -22.52
N SER A 4 -25.74 -55.68 -22.97
CA SER A 4 -25.58 -54.28 -22.57
C SER A 4 -24.70 -54.12 -21.33
N SER A 5 -23.40 -53.93 -21.54
CA SER A 5 -22.48 -53.38 -20.55
C SER A 5 -22.60 -51.86 -20.55
N LEU A 6 -23.09 -51.27 -19.46
CA LEU A 6 -23.09 -49.83 -19.23
C LEU A 6 -21.67 -49.40 -18.82
N LEU A 7 -20.96 -48.70 -19.72
CA LEU A 7 -19.76 -47.94 -19.39
C LEU A 7 -20.19 -46.56 -18.89
N LEU A 8 -20.03 -46.32 -17.59
CA LEU A 8 -20.25 -45.03 -16.94
C LEU A 8 -19.01 -44.14 -17.22
N VAL A 9 -19.11 -43.21 -18.16
CA VAL A 9 -18.06 -42.21 -18.42
C VAL A 9 -18.29 -41.02 -17.49
N SER A 10 -17.54 -40.97 -16.39
CA SER A 10 -17.50 -39.79 -15.51
C SER A 10 -16.61 -38.72 -16.13
N THR A 11 -17.19 -37.60 -16.55
CA THR A 11 -16.47 -36.43 -17.05
C THR A 11 -16.13 -35.53 -15.85
N ILE A 12 -14.85 -35.48 -15.48
CA ILE A 12 -14.35 -34.58 -14.44
C ILE A 12 -14.22 -33.18 -15.05
N LEU A 13 -15.10 -32.26 -14.66
CA LEU A 13 -15.02 -30.85 -14.99
C LEU A 13 -13.97 -30.20 -14.07
N ILE A 14 -12.75 -30.04 -14.56
CA ILE A 14 -11.69 -29.32 -13.85
C ILE A 14 -11.99 -27.82 -13.97
N VAL A 15 -12.60 -27.25 -12.93
CA VAL A 15 -12.71 -25.80 -12.76
C VAL A 15 -11.31 -25.29 -12.40
N THR A 16 -10.62 -24.69 -13.35
CA THR A 16 -9.37 -23.98 -13.09
C THR A 16 -9.70 -22.70 -12.32
N LEU A 17 -9.60 -22.77 -10.99
CA LEU A 17 -9.46 -21.60 -10.14
C LEU A 17 -8.16 -20.91 -10.54
N THR A 18 -8.26 -19.87 -11.37
CA THR A 18 -7.17 -18.94 -11.57
C THR A 18 -7.05 -18.12 -10.29
N SER A 19 -6.23 -18.61 -9.36
CA SER A 19 -5.72 -17.78 -8.28
C SER A 19 -5.00 -16.60 -8.94
N TYR A 20 -5.59 -15.41 -8.83
CA TYR A 20 -4.86 -14.17 -9.08
C TYR A 20 -3.82 -14.03 -7.96
N CYS A 21 -2.72 -14.77 -8.08
CA CYS A 21 -1.57 -14.53 -7.22
C CYS A 21 -1.09 -13.11 -7.54
N CYS A 22 -1.25 -12.19 -6.58
CA CYS A 22 -0.50 -10.95 -6.57
C CYS A 22 0.97 -11.35 -6.39
N ASN A 23 1.63 -11.42 -7.51
CA ASN A 23 3.01 -11.80 -7.63
C ASN A 23 3.71 -10.51 -8.03
N SER A 24 3.99 -9.61 -7.08
CA SER A 24 5.20 -8.79 -7.17
C SER A 24 6.40 -9.74 -6.97
N LEU A 25 6.53 -10.64 -7.95
CA LEU A 25 7.72 -11.39 -8.26
C LEU A 25 8.84 -10.39 -8.49
N PRO A 26 10.10 -10.76 -8.24
CA PRO A 26 11.21 -9.81 -8.39
C PRO A 26 11.10 -9.11 -9.75
N LEU A 27 10.83 -7.81 -9.71
CA LEU A 27 10.82 -6.97 -10.89
C LEU A 27 12.27 -6.58 -11.16
N SER A 28 12.70 -6.66 -12.41
CA SER A 28 13.96 -6.07 -12.84
C SER A 28 13.77 -5.15 -14.03
N THR A 29 14.89 -4.70 -14.58
CA THR A 29 14.90 -3.85 -15.76
C THR A 29 15.62 -4.53 -16.90
N GLN A 30 14.99 -4.51 -18.08
CA GLN A 30 15.62 -4.87 -19.34
C GLN A 30 15.62 -3.66 -20.26
N LYS A 31 16.78 -3.01 -20.36
CA LYS A 31 16.94 -1.71 -21.05
C LYS A 31 15.99 -0.67 -20.45
N ARG A 32 14.91 -0.32 -21.17
CA ARG A 32 13.91 0.69 -20.76
C ARG A 32 12.64 0.09 -20.17
N TRP A 33 12.55 -1.23 -20.06
CA TRP A 33 11.35 -1.94 -19.63
C TRP A 33 11.52 -2.46 -18.22
N ILE A 34 10.43 -2.38 -17.45
CA ILE A 34 10.25 -3.18 -16.24
C ILE A 34 9.78 -4.55 -16.71
N ILE A 35 10.42 -5.61 -16.22
CA ILE A 35 10.06 -6.99 -16.51
C ILE A 35 9.83 -7.74 -15.21
N ASP A 36 9.00 -8.77 -15.27
CA ASP A 36 8.93 -9.82 -14.26
C ASP A 36 10.10 -10.78 -14.49
N ASP A 37 10.98 -10.95 -13.49
CA ASP A 37 12.16 -11.80 -13.61
C ASP A 37 11.83 -13.28 -13.83
N ALA A 38 10.71 -13.76 -13.28
CA ALA A 38 10.34 -15.16 -13.37
C ALA A 38 9.85 -15.51 -14.79
N THR A 39 9.12 -14.60 -15.42
CA THR A 39 8.47 -14.85 -16.72
C THR A 39 9.18 -14.17 -17.90
N GLY A 40 10.02 -13.17 -17.64
CA GLY A 40 10.61 -12.29 -18.65
C GLY A 40 9.58 -11.36 -19.32
N GLN A 41 8.33 -11.36 -18.87
CA GLN A 41 7.28 -10.55 -19.48
C GLN A 41 7.38 -9.09 -19.05
N ARG A 42 7.07 -8.19 -19.99
CA ARG A 42 7.04 -6.76 -19.71
C ARG A 42 5.88 -6.41 -18.79
N VAL A 43 6.20 -5.75 -17.68
CA VAL A 43 5.22 -5.17 -16.76
C VAL A 43 5.00 -3.69 -17.13
N LYS A 44 3.74 -3.30 -17.29
CA LYS A 44 3.35 -1.89 -17.44
C LYS A 44 2.61 -1.46 -16.18
N LEU A 45 3.11 -0.42 -15.54
CA LEU A 45 2.52 0.14 -14.33
C LEU A 45 1.42 1.14 -14.70
N THR A 46 0.20 0.84 -14.27
CA THR A 46 -0.95 1.74 -14.30
C THR A 46 -1.32 2.01 -12.85
N CYS A 47 -0.75 3.08 -12.28
CA CYS A 47 -0.86 3.32 -10.84
C CYS A 47 -1.85 4.43 -10.49
N ALA A 48 -2.55 4.23 -9.38
CA ALA A 48 -3.16 5.32 -8.62
C ALA A 48 -2.14 5.88 -7.61
N HIS A 49 -2.40 7.06 -7.05
CA HIS A 49 -1.66 7.62 -5.91
C HIS A 49 -2.56 7.59 -4.68
N TRP A 50 -2.13 6.92 -3.62
CA TRP A 50 -2.81 6.95 -2.33
C TRP A 50 -1.94 7.69 -1.31
N VAL A 51 -2.51 8.73 -0.71
CA VAL A 51 -1.78 9.69 0.10
C VAL A 51 -1.75 9.23 1.56
N ALA A 52 -0.55 9.11 2.15
CA ALA A 52 -0.36 8.92 3.60
C ALA A 52 0.78 9.78 4.18
N HIS A 53 1.42 10.65 3.39
CA HIS A 53 2.54 11.49 3.84
C HIS A 53 2.13 12.78 4.56
N VAL A 54 0.82 13.05 4.66
CA VAL A 54 0.28 14.26 5.26
C VAL A 54 0.32 14.20 6.79
N LYS A 55 -0.06 15.30 7.48
CA LYS A 55 0.05 15.42 8.94
C LYS A 55 -0.55 14.23 9.73
N PRO A 56 -1.75 13.72 9.41
CA PRO A 56 -2.31 12.56 10.12
C PRO A 56 -1.50 11.28 9.93
N MET A 57 -0.61 11.21 8.92
CA MET A 57 0.23 10.06 8.61
C MET A 57 -0.57 8.75 8.53
N LEU A 58 -1.75 8.84 7.92
CA LEU A 58 -2.69 7.76 7.67
C LEU A 58 -3.17 7.89 6.22
N VAL A 59 -3.48 6.76 5.58
CA VAL A 59 -4.06 6.78 4.23
C VAL A 59 -5.40 7.51 4.22
N GLU A 60 -5.60 8.37 3.22
CA GLU A 60 -6.82 9.17 3.08
C GLU A 60 -8.07 8.33 2.77
N GLY A 61 -9.24 8.84 3.17
CA GLY A 61 -10.56 8.27 2.83
C GLY A 61 -11.11 7.22 3.80
N LEU A 62 -10.38 6.89 4.87
CA LEU A 62 -10.81 5.90 5.86
C LEU A 62 -12.00 6.35 6.73
N ASP A 63 -12.33 7.63 6.73
CA ASP A 63 -13.56 8.18 7.31
C ASP A 63 -14.79 7.92 6.44
N LYS A 64 -14.61 7.50 5.18
CA LYS A 64 -15.69 7.21 4.24
C LYS A 64 -15.89 5.73 4.00
N LEU A 65 -14.82 4.94 3.97
CA LEU A 65 -14.86 3.55 3.55
C LEU A 65 -13.87 2.66 4.33
N PRO A 66 -14.19 1.36 4.49
CA PRO A 66 -13.21 0.37 4.93
C PRO A 66 -12.00 0.33 3.99
N ILE A 67 -10.81 0.14 4.54
CA ILE A 67 -9.54 0.09 3.78
C ILE A 67 -9.57 -0.94 2.64
N LYS A 68 -10.23 -2.08 2.86
CA LYS A 68 -10.40 -3.16 1.87
C LYS A 68 -11.34 -2.77 0.73
N ASP A 69 -12.32 -1.92 0.99
CA ASP A 69 -13.27 -1.46 -0.02
C ASP A 69 -12.61 -0.41 -0.92
N ILE A 70 -11.77 0.48 -0.36
CA ILE A 70 -10.95 1.40 -1.14
C ILE A 70 -9.99 0.63 -2.04
N ALA A 71 -9.26 -0.36 -1.50
CA ALA A 71 -8.37 -1.21 -2.29
C ALA A 71 -9.11 -1.96 -3.41
N THR A 72 -10.32 -2.46 -3.12
CA THR A 72 -11.18 -3.10 -4.13
C THR A 72 -11.59 -2.13 -5.23
N GLN A 73 -11.96 -0.89 -4.88
CA GLN A 73 -12.31 0.13 -5.87
C GLN A 73 -11.12 0.51 -6.76
N ILE A 74 -9.92 0.62 -6.20
CA ILE A 74 -8.69 0.88 -6.97
C ILE A 74 -8.47 -0.26 -7.99
N ALA A 75 -8.53 -1.51 -7.55
CA ALA A 75 -8.34 -2.67 -8.43
C ALA A 75 -9.42 -2.72 -9.53
N ASN A 76 -10.70 -2.54 -9.16
CA ASN A 76 -11.82 -2.56 -10.11
C ASN A 76 -11.78 -1.40 -11.11
N SER A 77 -11.08 -0.31 -10.79
CA SER A 77 -10.84 0.81 -11.70
C SER A 77 -9.75 0.52 -12.75
N GLY A 78 -9.13 -0.66 -12.70
CA GLY A 78 -8.11 -1.10 -13.66
C GLY A 78 -6.68 -0.69 -13.31
N PHE A 79 -6.44 -0.17 -12.11
CA PHE A 79 -5.08 0.06 -11.61
C PHE A 79 -4.45 -1.24 -11.16
N ASN A 80 -3.20 -1.49 -11.58
CA ASN A 80 -2.42 -2.65 -11.14
C ASN A 80 -1.33 -2.29 -10.13
N CYS A 81 -1.22 -1.01 -9.77
CA CYS A 81 -0.34 -0.54 -8.74
C CYS A 81 -0.89 0.68 -8.00
N VAL A 82 -0.33 0.94 -6.83
CA VAL A 82 -0.51 2.19 -6.09
C VAL A 82 0.86 2.76 -5.75
N ARG A 83 1.09 4.01 -6.12
CA ARG A 83 2.13 4.83 -5.49
C ARG A 83 1.61 5.20 -4.11
N LEU A 84 2.14 4.56 -3.08
CA LEU A 84 1.72 4.79 -1.69
C LEU A 84 2.76 5.70 -1.05
N SER A 85 2.34 6.92 -0.75
CA SER A 85 3.27 7.97 -0.30
C SER A 85 3.36 8.04 1.21
N TYR A 86 4.57 8.23 1.74
CA TYR A 86 4.82 8.42 3.17
C TYR A 86 5.76 9.61 3.42
N ALA A 87 5.77 10.08 4.68
CA ALA A 87 6.73 11.08 5.14
C ALA A 87 7.85 10.40 5.93
N THR A 88 9.12 10.79 5.76
CA THR A 88 10.26 10.17 6.48
C THR A 88 10.01 10.08 7.99
N TYR A 89 9.47 11.15 8.60
CA TYR A 89 9.23 11.19 10.04
C TYR A 89 8.20 10.15 10.53
N MET A 90 7.29 9.68 9.66
CA MET A 90 6.34 8.61 9.98
C MET A 90 7.08 7.39 10.56
N PHE A 91 8.23 7.05 9.98
CA PHE A 91 9.02 5.88 10.36
C PHE A 91 10.20 6.20 11.30
N THR A 92 10.75 7.42 11.24
CA THR A 92 11.94 7.76 12.04
C THR A 92 11.62 8.43 13.37
N ARG A 93 10.44 9.07 13.49
CA ARG A 93 10.05 9.86 14.68
C ARG A 93 8.72 9.45 15.28
N TYR A 94 7.78 8.98 14.46
CA TYR A 94 6.41 8.65 14.87
C TYR A 94 6.10 7.15 14.80
N ALA A 95 7.07 6.28 14.54
CA ALA A 95 6.81 4.86 14.28
C ALA A 95 6.05 4.13 15.41
N ASN A 96 6.24 4.56 16.66
CA ASN A 96 5.61 3.97 17.83
C ASN A 96 4.33 4.70 18.28
N ASN A 97 4.01 5.84 17.67
CA ASN A 97 2.77 6.56 17.98
C ASN A 97 1.60 5.81 17.37
N THR A 98 0.50 5.70 18.11
CA THR A 98 -0.76 5.24 17.53
C THR A 98 -1.37 6.32 16.65
N ILE A 99 -2.22 5.91 15.71
CA ILE A 99 -3.03 6.85 14.93
C ILE A 99 -3.85 7.74 15.86
N ARG A 100 -4.43 7.18 16.92
CA ARG A 100 -5.22 7.92 17.91
C ARG A 100 -4.40 9.02 18.61
N ASP A 101 -3.18 8.72 19.04
CA ASP A 101 -2.31 9.71 19.70
C ASP A 101 -1.99 10.88 18.77
N THR A 102 -1.66 10.59 17.52
CA THR A 102 -1.37 11.61 16.51
C THR A 102 -2.63 12.44 16.22
N PHE A 103 -3.80 11.81 16.10
CA PHE A 103 -5.07 12.51 15.86
C PHE A 103 -5.43 13.44 17.02
N TYR A 104 -5.25 12.98 18.26
CA TYR A 104 -5.41 13.81 19.44
C TYR A 104 -4.48 15.04 19.40
N SER A 105 -3.20 14.85 19.06
CA SER A 105 -2.23 15.95 18.96
C SER A 105 -2.51 16.97 17.85
N LEU A 106 -3.33 16.59 16.87
CA LEU A 106 -3.70 17.41 15.72
C LEU A 106 -5.09 18.06 15.86
N ASP A 107 -5.76 17.85 17.01
CA ASP A 107 -7.14 18.30 17.25
C ASP A 107 -8.09 17.87 16.12
N ILE A 108 -7.97 16.62 15.65
CA ILE A 108 -8.85 16.09 14.61
C ILE A 108 -10.30 16.03 15.15
N PRO A 109 -11.30 16.52 14.41
CA PRO A 109 -12.70 16.49 14.85
C PRO A 109 -13.20 15.09 15.21
N GLU A 110 -13.93 14.99 16.33
CA GLU A 110 -14.41 13.71 16.88
C GLU A 110 -15.36 12.96 15.92
N ASP A 111 -16.10 13.68 15.07
CA ASP A 111 -16.95 13.10 14.04
C ASP A 111 -16.14 12.37 12.97
N VAL A 112 -14.95 12.89 12.60
CA VAL A 112 -14.01 12.23 11.69
C VAL A 112 -13.38 11.00 12.37
N VAL A 113 -12.96 11.11 13.63
CA VAL A 113 -12.42 9.98 14.42
C VAL A 113 -13.45 8.85 14.51
N SER A 114 -14.69 9.20 14.87
CA SER A 114 -15.81 8.27 14.98
C SER A 114 -16.14 7.60 13.64
N ALA A 115 -16.09 8.36 12.53
CA ALA A 115 -16.31 7.80 11.20
C ALA A 115 -15.23 6.79 10.82
N ILE A 116 -13.96 7.09 11.10
CA ILE A 116 -12.84 6.15 10.89
C ILE A 116 -13.03 4.89 11.74
N GLU A 117 -13.34 5.03 13.03
CA GLU A 117 -13.56 3.88 13.93
C GLU A 117 -14.73 3.01 13.45
N LYS A 118 -15.81 3.63 12.96
CA LYS A 118 -16.95 2.92 12.39
C LYS A 118 -16.57 2.06 11.18
N HIS A 119 -15.75 2.59 10.28
CA HIS A 119 -15.37 1.89 9.04
C HIS A 119 -14.15 0.96 9.22
N ASN A 120 -13.28 1.26 10.17
CA ASN A 120 -11.97 0.64 10.36
C ASN A 120 -11.67 0.49 11.87
N PRO A 121 -12.38 -0.39 12.60
CA PRO A 121 -12.45 -0.38 14.07
C PRO A 121 -11.12 -0.61 14.81
N LEU A 122 -10.11 -1.15 14.13
CA LEU A 122 -8.80 -1.40 14.74
C LEU A 122 -7.76 -0.31 14.41
N ILE A 123 -8.00 0.54 13.39
CA ILE A 123 -6.94 1.36 12.80
C ILE A 123 -6.47 2.48 13.73
N LEU A 124 -7.35 3.01 14.57
CA LEU A 124 -6.99 4.07 15.52
C LEU A 124 -5.98 3.58 16.57
N ASN A 125 -6.02 2.29 16.91
CA ASN A 125 -5.14 1.68 17.91
C ASN A 125 -3.85 1.11 17.29
N MET A 126 -3.72 1.13 15.97
CA MET A 126 -2.51 0.74 15.26
C MET A 126 -1.46 1.85 15.35
N THR A 127 -0.18 1.46 15.32
CA THR A 127 0.89 2.43 15.04
C THR A 127 0.84 2.90 13.59
N HIS A 128 1.52 4.01 13.27
CA HIS A 128 1.65 4.45 11.87
C HIS A 128 2.23 3.37 10.96
N VAL A 129 3.19 2.58 11.45
CA VAL A 129 3.78 1.48 10.69
C VAL A 129 2.75 0.39 10.39
N GLN A 130 1.99 -0.01 11.41
CA GLN A 130 0.94 -1.03 11.28
C GLN A 130 -0.19 -0.58 10.36
N ALA A 131 -0.64 0.67 10.46
CA ALA A 131 -1.69 1.22 9.60
C ALA A 131 -1.22 1.33 8.13
N TYR A 132 0.03 1.72 7.90
CA TYR A 132 0.62 1.76 6.56
C TYR A 132 0.76 0.35 5.97
N GLU A 133 1.18 -0.62 6.78
CA GLU A 133 1.23 -2.03 6.40
C GLU A 133 -0.16 -2.60 6.08
N ALA A 134 -1.18 -2.25 6.86
CA ALA A 134 -2.56 -2.66 6.60
C ALA A 134 -3.07 -2.15 5.23
N ALA A 135 -2.64 -0.97 4.79
CA ALA A 135 -2.95 -0.47 3.44
C ALA A 135 -2.26 -1.30 2.34
N ILE A 136 -1.00 -1.66 2.55
CA ILE A 136 -0.25 -2.53 1.63
C ILE A 136 -0.90 -3.91 1.54
N ASP A 137 -1.28 -4.49 2.67
CA ASP A 137 -1.93 -5.80 2.73
C ASP A 137 -3.30 -5.77 2.03
N ALA A 138 -4.10 -4.72 2.27
CA ALA A 138 -5.38 -4.55 1.59
C ALA A 138 -5.23 -4.46 0.07
N LEU A 139 -4.18 -3.81 -0.43
CA LEU A 139 -3.87 -3.74 -1.87
C LEU A 139 -3.39 -5.10 -2.41
N GLY A 140 -2.52 -5.78 -1.67
CA GLY A 140 -1.99 -7.10 -2.03
C GLY A 140 -3.07 -8.17 -2.13
N GLU A 141 -4.04 -8.16 -1.21
CA GLU A 141 -5.24 -9.01 -1.28
C GLU A 141 -6.05 -8.83 -2.58
N LYS A 142 -5.85 -7.71 -3.30
CA LYS A 142 -6.56 -7.37 -4.54
C LYS A 142 -5.68 -7.45 -5.79
N GLY A 143 -4.46 -7.99 -5.70
CA GLY A 143 -3.61 -8.09 -6.87
C GLY A 143 -2.88 -6.79 -7.23
N VAL A 144 -2.90 -5.78 -6.35
CA VAL A 144 -2.36 -4.44 -6.64
C VAL A 144 -0.96 -4.29 -6.03
N MET A 145 0.02 -4.01 -6.90
CA MET A 145 1.41 -3.76 -6.48
C MET A 145 1.54 -2.43 -5.73
N VAL A 146 2.56 -2.30 -4.88
CA VAL A 146 2.81 -1.05 -4.16
C VAL A 146 4.18 -0.47 -4.49
N LEU A 147 4.17 0.74 -5.02
CA LEU A 147 5.36 1.59 -5.11
C LEU A 147 5.44 2.46 -3.86
N ILE A 148 6.27 2.06 -2.89
CA ILE A 148 6.47 2.81 -1.65
C ILE A 148 7.28 4.08 -1.94
N ASP A 149 6.64 5.24 -1.72
CA ASP A 149 7.11 6.54 -2.18
C ASP A 149 7.50 7.44 -1.01
N ASN A 150 8.81 7.69 -0.84
CA ASN A 150 9.29 8.73 0.09
C ASN A 150 8.94 10.10 -0.48
N HIS A 151 7.92 10.74 0.06
CA HIS A 151 7.32 11.92 -0.56
C HIS A 151 7.88 13.23 0.01
N VAL A 152 7.98 13.32 1.33
CA VAL A 152 8.49 14.48 2.08
C VAL A 152 9.17 13.99 3.36
N SER A 153 9.95 14.85 4.02
CA SER A 153 10.53 14.47 5.31
C SER A 153 9.56 14.75 6.46
N LYS A 154 9.16 16.01 6.62
CA LYS A 154 8.16 16.45 7.59
C LYS A 154 6.74 16.24 7.02
N PRO A 155 5.83 15.60 7.76
CA PRO A 155 4.47 15.38 7.29
C PRO A 155 3.73 16.70 7.00
N LYS A 156 3.28 16.87 5.76
CA LYS A 156 2.49 18.02 5.28
C LYS A 156 1.97 17.75 3.88
N TRP A 157 1.04 18.59 3.43
CA TRP A 157 0.78 18.72 2.00
C TRP A 157 1.98 19.43 1.34
N CYS A 158 2.58 18.79 0.35
CA CYS A 158 3.62 19.38 -0.50
C CYS A 158 2.98 20.30 -1.56
N CYS A 159 3.67 20.99 -2.45
CA CYS A 159 5.07 20.93 -2.87
C CYS A 159 5.51 22.38 -3.15
N ASP A 160 5.49 23.20 -2.12
CA ASP A 160 5.83 24.61 -2.24
C ASP A 160 7.37 24.75 -2.26
N ASN A 161 7.91 25.59 -3.13
CA ASN A 161 9.37 25.81 -3.25
C ASN A 161 10.03 26.30 -1.95
N LYS A 162 9.25 26.71 -0.94
CA LYS A 162 9.70 27.17 0.38
C LYS A 162 9.17 26.28 1.50
N ASP A 163 8.74 25.06 1.19
CA ASP A 163 8.24 24.11 2.20
C ASP A 163 9.33 23.50 3.09
N GLN A 164 10.60 23.75 2.76
CA GLN A 164 11.79 23.29 3.48
C GLN A 164 11.90 21.75 3.55
N ASN A 165 11.33 21.03 2.58
CA ASN A 165 11.39 19.57 2.45
C ASN A 165 12.04 19.07 1.14
N GLY A 166 12.48 19.99 0.27
CA GLY A 166 12.79 19.70 -1.12
C GLY A 166 14.14 19.03 -1.35
N PHE A 167 15.21 19.47 -0.67
CA PHE A 167 16.55 18.94 -0.96
C PHE A 167 17.60 19.08 0.16
N PHE A 168 18.80 18.54 -0.09
CA PHE A 168 19.94 18.62 0.83
C PHE A 168 20.20 20.07 1.29
N GLY A 169 20.23 20.28 2.60
CA GLY A 169 20.40 21.61 3.21
C GLY A 169 19.09 22.26 3.66
N ASP A 170 17.93 21.75 3.21
CA ASP A 170 16.65 22.21 3.72
C ASP A 170 16.44 21.81 5.19
N ARG A 171 15.70 22.67 5.91
CA ARG A 171 15.47 22.51 7.35
C ARG A 171 14.92 21.14 7.74
N HIS A 172 14.04 20.56 6.93
CA HIS A 172 13.40 19.29 7.24
C HIS A 172 14.01 18.10 6.51
N PHE A 173 14.87 18.32 5.51
CA PHE A 173 15.54 17.25 4.77
C PHE A 173 16.93 16.98 5.38
N HIS A 174 17.01 15.93 6.21
CA HIS A 174 18.28 15.46 6.78
C HIS A 174 18.72 14.16 6.07
N PRO A 175 19.83 14.16 5.30
CA PRO A 175 20.20 13.00 4.48
C PRO A 175 20.39 11.69 5.27
N HIS A 176 20.95 11.78 6.48
CA HIS A 176 21.15 10.59 7.32
C HIS A 176 19.81 10.00 7.79
N GLU A 177 18.88 10.84 8.23
CA GLU A 177 17.54 10.40 8.66
C GLU A 177 16.73 9.87 7.47
N TRP A 178 16.85 10.50 6.30
CA TRP A 178 16.26 10.02 5.06
C TRP A 178 16.76 8.61 4.69
N LEU A 179 18.08 8.38 4.76
CA LEU A 179 18.65 7.03 4.56
C LEU A 179 18.16 6.02 5.60
N GLN A 180 18.01 6.43 6.87
CA GLN A 180 17.43 5.58 7.92
C GLN A 180 15.99 5.19 7.59
N GLY A 181 15.16 6.13 7.14
CA GLY A 181 13.78 5.87 6.72
C GLY A 181 13.71 4.90 5.54
N LEU A 182 14.55 5.11 4.51
CA LEU A 182 14.63 4.20 3.36
C LEU A 182 15.07 2.79 3.78
N ALA A 183 16.10 2.68 4.61
CA ALA A 183 16.60 1.39 5.10
C ALA A 183 15.55 0.66 5.96
N PHE A 184 14.82 1.38 6.81
CA PHE A 184 13.73 0.83 7.60
C PHE A 184 12.67 0.19 6.70
N ILE A 185 12.15 0.93 5.72
CA ILE A 185 11.10 0.43 4.81
C ILE A 185 11.59 -0.75 3.99
N ALA A 186 12.77 -0.62 3.39
CA ALA A 186 13.34 -1.69 2.57
C ALA A 186 13.53 -2.99 3.37
N LYS A 187 13.85 -2.90 4.67
CA LYS A 187 13.95 -4.05 5.56
C LYS A 187 12.59 -4.56 6.03
N HIS A 188 11.69 -3.67 6.43
CA HIS A 188 10.37 -4.01 7.00
C HIS A 188 9.47 -4.70 5.98
N PHE A 189 9.45 -4.20 4.75
CA PHE A 189 8.62 -4.76 3.66
C PHE A 189 9.36 -5.78 2.81
N LYS A 190 10.60 -6.17 3.19
CA LYS A 190 11.34 -7.22 2.48
C LYS A 190 10.56 -8.53 2.53
N GLY A 191 10.21 -9.06 1.36
CA GLY A 191 9.50 -10.34 1.24
C GLY A 191 7.97 -10.21 1.23
N LYS A 192 7.41 -8.99 1.33
CA LYS A 192 6.03 -8.78 0.88
C LYS A 192 5.96 -9.02 -0.63
N SER A 193 4.86 -9.64 -1.05
CA SER A 193 4.68 -10.13 -2.43
C SER A 193 3.98 -9.14 -3.34
N ASN A 194 3.78 -7.89 -2.94
CA ASN A 194 3.10 -6.86 -3.72
C ASN A 194 3.81 -5.51 -3.63
#